data_AF-A0A0C9YK66-F1
#
_entry.id   AF-A0A0C9YK66-F1
#
_cell.length_a   1.000
_cell.length_b   1.000
_cell.length_c   1.000
_cell.angle_alpha   90.00
_cell.angle_beta   90.00
_cell.angle_gamma   90.00
#
_symmetry.space_group_name_H-M   'P 1'
#
loop_
_entity.id
_entity.type
_entity.pdbx_description
1 polymer ?
#
loop_
_entity_poly.entity_id
_entity_poly.type
_entity_poly.pdbx_seq_one_letter_code
_entity_poly.pdbx_strand_id
1 'polypeptide(L)'
;MYYRTGHPCDSLGNFLLAGHPAEPLADTQPNDWSPYSSRLEFELADFLFTRSQMSAANINELLTLWNTSLLSTGGRPIFRDSGEMYKTIDRTPLGDVQWEIFSTSYTGERPTENVPPWMNDTYDIWFRNPKEVIHNMLSRPDFSDDIDYRPFREYESATDSRQWEDFMSGDWAWKQADIISRDPATHGSTFIPIILGSDKTTVSVATGQNDYYPLYLSIGNIRNKVRRAHRNGVVLIAFLAIPHTDKEHASTDAFRRFRRQLFHVSLTYILLDLKPGMTEPTVMRFGDGHYRRIVFGLGPYIADYEEQVLLACIVCLAVRQALDTDALYRSREHAEALIEEFDLKNLRDEYGIVGDIIVSISLIHQQTRHSPSSFPAVPDPSRLFVHLIPESQAFQAFYVSHSSCPALQFQTFCLYI
;
A
#
# COMPACT_ATOMS: atom_id res chain seq x y z
N MET A 1 17.75 -25.94 10.96
CA MET A 1 17.80 -24.47 11.20
C MET A 1 17.73 -23.72 9.86
N TYR A 2 16.83 -24.13 8.95
CA TYR A 2 16.84 -23.72 7.53
C TYR A 2 15.80 -22.64 7.19
N TYR A 3 15.22 -22.00 8.21
CA TYR A 3 13.85 -21.48 8.10
C TYR A 3 13.75 -19.94 8.16
N ARG A 4 14.87 -19.22 8.06
CA ARG A 4 14.95 -17.75 8.25
C ARG A 4 15.97 -17.11 7.30
N THR A 5 15.84 -17.38 6.01
CA THR A 5 16.81 -16.97 4.99
C THR A 5 16.09 -16.75 3.65
N GLY A 6 16.11 -15.52 3.13
CA GLY A 6 15.68 -15.22 1.77
C GLY A 6 16.68 -15.76 0.74
N HIS A 7 16.59 -17.06 0.45
CA HIS A 7 17.54 -17.75 -0.41
C HIS A 7 17.36 -17.34 -1.88
N PRO A 8 18.46 -17.05 -2.61
CA PRO A 8 18.43 -16.92 -4.05
C PRO A 8 17.86 -18.17 -4.72
N CYS A 9 17.03 -17.96 -5.72
CA CYS A 9 16.49 -18.98 -6.61
C CYS A 9 16.65 -18.57 -8.08
N ASP A 10 16.37 -19.49 -9.00
CA ASP A 10 16.15 -19.17 -10.41
C ASP A 10 14.74 -18.57 -10.63
N SER A 11 14.45 -18.18 -11.88
CA SER A 11 13.14 -17.66 -12.29
C SER A 11 11.97 -18.65 -12.18
N LEU A 12 12.25 -19.95 -12.02
CA LEU A 12 11.27 -21.01 -11.74
C LEU A 12 11.09 -21.27 -10.25
N GLY A 13 11.84 -20.58 -9.38
CA GLY A 13 11.80 -20.73 -7.94
C GLY A 13 12.65 -21.88 -7.38
N ASN A 14 13.54 -22.50 -8.14
CA ASN A 14 14.47 -23.52 -7.62
C ASN A 14 15.64 -22.85 -6.90
N PHE A 15 15.94 -23.24 -5.66
CA PHE A 15 17.00 -22.61 -4.89
C PHE A 15 18.39 -22.84 -5.50
N LEU A 16 19.17 -21.78 -5.56
CA LEU A 16 20.54 -21.79 -6.08
C LEU A 16 21.53 -22.24 -4.99
N LEU A 17 22.67 -22.80 -5.43
CA LEU A 17 23.79 -23.08 -4.55
C LEU A 17 24.45 -21.77 -4.06
N ALA A 18 25.05 -21.82 -2.87
CA ALA A 18 25.74 -20.66 -2.30
C ALA A 18 26.86 -20.18 -3.24
N GLY A 19 26.90 -18.88 -3.54
CA GLY A 19 27.87 -18.28 -4.46
C GLY A 19 27.52 -18.39 -5.94
N HIS A 20 26.32 -18.86 -6.31
CA HIS A 20 25.87 -18.81 -7.71
C HIS A 20 25.86 -17.34 -8.21
N PRO A 21 26.46 -17.04 -9.37
CA PRO A 21 26.47 -15.68 -9.91
C PRO A 21 25.04 -15.17 -10.12
N ALA A 22 24.86 -13.86 -9.96
CA ALA A 22 23.62 -13.19 -10.34
C ALA A 22 23.39 -13.34 -11.85
N GLU A 23 22.12 -13.45 -12.26
CA GLU A 23 21.80 -13.24 -13.67
C GLU A 23 22.07 -11.76 -14.00
N PRO A 24 22.77 -11.45 -15.11
CA PRO A 24 22.98 -10.07 -15.52
C PRO A 24 21.65 -9.31 -15.54
N LEU A 25 21.61 -8.14 -14.91
CA LEU A 25 20.55 -7.17 -15.22
C LEU A 25 20.56 -6.99 -16.74
N ALA A 26 19.39 -6.91 -17.35
CA ALA A 26 19.33 -6.74 -18.79
C ALA A 26 20.01 -5.40 -19.11
N ASP A 27 21.17 -5.44 -19.78
CA ASP A 27 21.88 -4.25 -20.23
C ASP A 27 20.93 -3.50 -21.18
N THR A 28 20.28 -2.46 -20.65
CA THR A 28 19.71 -1.40 -21.48
C THR A 28 20.87 -0.85 -22.29
N GLN A 29 20.90 -1.20 -23.57
CA GLN A 29 21.98 -0.79 -24.46
C GLN A 29 22.11 0.74 -24.37
N PRO A 30 23.31 1.33 -24.44
CA PRO A 30 23.48 2.79 -24.32
C PRO A 30 22.70 3.63 -25.36
N ASN A 31 22.11 2.97 -26.37
CA ASN A 31 21.26 3.55 -27.40
C ASN A 31 19.82 2.99 -27.38
N ASP A 32 19.40 2.29 -26.33
CA ASP A 32 18.01 1.87 -26.15
C ASP A 32 17.18 3.05 -25.63
N TRP A 33 16.42 3.64 -26.54
CA TRP A 33 15.48 4.72 -26.25
C TRP A 33 14.04 4.22 -26.14
N SER A 34 13.80 2.90 -26.12
CA SER A 34 12.45 2.31 -26.06
C SER A 34 11.63 2.92 -24.92
N PRO A 35 10.39 3.38 -25.18
CA PRO A 35 9.53 3.12 -26.34
C PRO A 35 9.71 4.14 -27.48
N TYR A 36 10.55 5.15 -27.29
CA TYR A 36 10.86 6.16 -28.28
C TYR A 36 11.79 5.55 -29.36
N SER A 37 11.58 5.92 -30.63
CA SER A 37 12.41 5.43 -31.74
C SER A 37 13.81 6.04 -31.75
N SER A 38 14.04 7.13 -31.00
CA SER A 38 15.34 7.81 -30.92
C SER A 38 15.46 8.72 -29.70
N ARG A 39 16.71 9.08 -29.36
CA ARG A 39 17.05 10.13 -28.40
C ARG A 39 16.29 11.45 -28.64
N LEU A 40 16.18 11.86 -29.90
CA LEU A 40 15.55 13.13 -30.27
C LEU A 40 14.04 13.13 -30.00
N GLU A 41 13.40 11.98 -30.17
CA GLU A 41 11.99 11.79 -29.85
C GLU A 41 11.73 11.84 -28.34
N PHE A 42 12.62 11.22 -27.54
CA PHE A 42 12.61 11.36 -26.08
C PHE A 42 12.84 12.82 -25.62
N GLU A 43 13.89 13.48 -26.12
CA GLU A 43 14.22 14.86 -25.74
C GLU A 43 13.13 15.86 -26.14
N LEU A 44 12.42 15.62 -27.25
CA LEU A 44 11.24 16.42 -27.63
C LEU A 44 10.07 16.19 -26.68
N ALA A 45 9.77 14.93 -26.34
CA ALA A 45 8.69 14.58 -25.42
C ALA A 45 8.92 15.18 -24.02
N ASP A 46 10.13 15.03 -23.46
CA ASP A 46 10.52 15.66 -22.19
C ASP A 46 10.38 17.19 -22.26
N PHE A 47 10.94 17.81 -23.30
CA PHE A 47 10.87 19.27 -23.44
C PHE A 47 9.43 19.79 -23.50
N LEU A 48 8.55 19.17 -24.28
CA LEU A 48 7.16 19.61 -24.42
C LEU A 48 6.33 19.31 -23.18
N PHE A 49 6.51 18.14 -22.57
CA PHE A 49 5.68 17.65 -21.47
C PHE A 49 6.15 18.14 -20.09
N THR A 50 7.40 17.90 -19.71
CA THR A 50 7.90 18.18 -18.35
C THR A 50 8.37 19.62 -18.20
N ARG A 51 9.11 20.13 -19.20
CA ARG A 51 9.82 21.42 -19.11
C ARG A 51 8.98 22.60 -19.58
N SER A 52 8.27 22.46 -20.69
CA SER A 52 7.41 23.49 -21.26
C SER A 52 5.97 23.40 -20.76
N GLN A 53 5.54 22.24 -20.26
CA GLN A 53 4.16 21.95 -19.84
C GLN A 53 3.12 22.40 -20.88
N MET A 54 3.44 22.14 -22.16
CA MET A 54 2.69 22.66 -23.29
C MET A 54 1.31 21.98 -23.39
N SER A 55 0.27 22.77 -23.64
CA SER A 55 -1.09 22.21 -23.80
C SER A 55 -1.16 21.29 -25.03
N ALA A 56 -2.04 20.29 -24.98
CA ALA A 56 -2.28 19.39 -26.11
C ALA A 56 -2.62 20.14 -27.41
N ALA A 57 -3.37 21.25 -27.31
CA ALA A 57 -3.68 22.12 -28.44
C ALA A 57 -2.42 22.75 -29.06
N ASN A 58 -1.56 23.33 -28.23
CA ASN A 58 -0.31 23.98 -28.69
C ASN A 58 0.70 22.95 -29.22
N ILE A 59 0.75 21.74 -28.65
CA ILE A 59 1.55 20.62 -29.17
C ILE A 59 1.06 20.24 -30.58
N ASN A 60 -0.26 20.09 -30.78
CA ASN A 60 -0.82 19.77 -32.10
C ASN A 60 -0.55 20.89 -33.13
N GLU A 61 -0.62 22.16 -32.73
CA GLU A 61 -0.26 23.29 -33.59
C GLU A 61 1.22 23.24 -33.99
N LEU A 62 2.14 23.06 -33.02
CA LEU A 62 3.57 22.93 -33.26
C LEU A 62 3.91 21.78 -34.23
N LEU A 63 3.34 20.59 -33.99
CA LEU A 63 3.56 19.42 -34.85
C LEU A 63 2.96 19.64 -36.26
N THR A 64 1.85 20.38 -36.37
CA THR A 64 1.27 20.75 -37.68
C THR A 64 2.17 21.71 -38.46
N LEU A 65 2.70 22.74 -37.80
CA LEU A 65 3.65 23.69 -38.39
C LEU A 65 4.94 22.99 -38.83
N TRP A 66 5.46 22.08 -38.00
CA TRP A 66 6.65 21.28 -38.31
C TRP A 66 6.40 20.31 -39.47
N ASN A 67 5.30 19.58 -39.47
CA ASN A 67 4.91 18.73 -40.60
C ASN A 67 4.85 19.53 -41.92
N THR A 68 4.24 20.73 -41.86
CA THR A 68 4.11 21.63 -43.02
C THR A 68 5.48 22.05 -43.58
N SER A 69 6.47 22.34 -42.73
CA SER A 69 7.82 22.70 -43.19
C SER A 69 8.57 21.53 -43.83
N LEU A 70 8.26 20.29 -43.44
CA LEU A 70 8.89 19.07 -43.94
C LEU A 70 8.30 18.53 -45.26
N LEU A 71 7.12 19.00 -45.69
CA LEU A 71 6.46 18.57 -46.93
C LEU A 71 7.37 18.69 -48.17
N SER A 72 8.19 19.74 -48.23
CA SER A 72 9.10 20.02 -49.35
C SER A 72 10.29 19.05 -49.44
N THR A 73 10.64 18.38 -48.33
CA THR A 73 11.77 17.44 -48.24
C THR A 73 11.33 15.98 -48.15
N GLY A 74 10.02 15.71 -48.13
CA GLY A 74 9.46 14.37 -47.89
C GLY A 74 9.64 13.86 -46.46
N GLY A 75 10.05 14.74 -45.53
CA GLY A 75 10.18 14.41 -44.11
C GLY A 75 8.83 14.18 -43.42
N ARG A 76 8.88 13.71 -42.17
CA ARG A 76 7.72 13.55 -41.29
C ARG A 76 8.04 14.17 -39.93
N PRO A 77 7.04 14.73 -39.21
CA PRO A 77 7.23 15.18 -37.85
C PRO A 77 7.55 13.98 -36.94
N ILE A 78 8.21 14.25 -35.83
CA ILE A 78 8.64 13.23 -34.86
C ILE A 78 7.44 12.51 -34.24
N PHE A 79 6.44 13.28 -33.79
CA PHE A 79 5.12 12.79 -33.42
C PHE A 79 4.09 13.33 -34.42
N ARG A 80 3.05 12.54 -34.71
CA ARG A 80 1.90 12.95 -35.52
C ARG A 80 1.02 13.97 -34.82
N ASP A 81 0.77 13.75 -33.54
CA ASP A 81 -0.10 14.53 -32.68
C ASP A 81 0.27 14.30 -31.20
N SER A 82 -0.31 15.11 -30.31
CA SER A 82 -0.13 15.00 -28.86
C SER A 82 -0.60 13.66 -28.30
N GLY A 83 -1.58 13.00 -28.92
CA GLY A 83 -2.09 11.71 -28.49
C GLY A 83 -1.14 10.55 -28.78
N GLU A 84 -0.40 10.60 -29.88
CA GLU A 84 0.72 9.69 -30.15
C GLU A 84 1.87 9.94 -29.17
N MET A 85 2.22 11.21 -28.91
CA MET A 85 3.24 11.57 -27.92
C MET A 85 2.89 11.07 -26.51
N TYR A 86 1.69 11.35 -26.01
CA TYR A 86 1.25 10.88 -24.69
C TYR A 86 1.23 9.36 -24.61
N LYS A 87 0.71 8.66 -25.62
CA LYS A 87 0.77 7.18 -25.67
C LYS A 87 2.19 6.62 -25.66
N THR A 88 3.17 7.33 -26.21
CA THR A 88 4.59 6.93 -26.14
C THR A 88 5.15 7.18 -24.74
N ILE A 89 4.81 8.31 -24.11
CA ILE A 89 5.15 8.59 -22.70
C ILE A 89 4.54 7.52 -21.77
N ASP A 90 3.25 7.22 -21.89
CA ASP A 90 2.51 6.23 -21.10
C ASP A 90 3.01 4.78 -21.28
N ARG A 91 3.76 4.52 -22.37
CA ARG A 91 4.41 3.24 -22.67
C ARG A 91 5.83 3.14 -22.13
N THR A 92 6.35 4.19 -21.48
CA THR A 92 7.75 4.21 -21.03
C THR A 92 7.98 3.11 -19.98
N PRO A 93 8.80 2.07 -20.24
CA PRO A 93 9.03 0.98 -19.28
C PRO A 93 9.95 1.46 -18.14
N LEU A 94 10.72 2.53 -18.38
CA LEU A 94 11.37 3.37 -17.37
C LEU A 94 10.34 4.32 -16.72
N GLY A 95 9.21 3.76 -16.31
CA GLY A 95 8.03 4.48 -15.84
C GLY A 95 7.45 3.83 -14.60
N ASP A 96 6.78 4.65 -13.80
CA ASP A 96 6.03 4.18 -12.64
C ASP A 96 4.82 3.32 -13.08
N VAL A 97 4.35 2.43 -12.20
CA VAL A 97 3.21 1.53 -12.49
C VAL A 97 2.00 2.34 -12.99
N GLN A 98 1.31 1.85 -14.02
CA GLN A 98 0.17 2.55 -14.62
C GLN A 98 -0.98 2.74 -13.61
N TRP A 99 -1.73 3.82 -13.80
CA TRP A 99 -2.93 4.11 -13.02
C TRP A 99 -4.14 3.38 -13.61
N GLU A 100 -4.80 2.63 -12.75
CA GLU A 100 -6.06 1.93 -12.96
C GLU A 100 -7.19 2.65 -12.22
N ILE A 101 -8.44 2.39 -12.62
CA ILE A 101 -9.64 2.96 -12.01
C ILE A 101 -10.61 1.85 -11.61
N PHE A 102 -11.13 1.94 -10.39
CA PHE A 102 -12.23 1.13 -9.89
C PHE A 102 -13.35 2.05 -9.38
N SER A 103 -14.58 1.80 -9.81
CA SER A 103 -15.75 2.58 -9.44
C SER A 103 -16.70 1.79 -8.55
N THR A 104 -17.23 2.41 -7.50
CA THR A 104 -18.22 1.80 -6.60
C THR A 104 -19.32 2.79 -6.20
N SER A 105 -20.42 2.30 -5.63
CA SER A 105 -21.58 3.13 -5.25
C SER A 105 -22.32 2.54 -4.05
N TYR A 106 -23.27 3.30 -3.49
CA TYR A 106 -24.02 2.85 -2.32
C TYR A 106 -25.04 1.74 -2.65
N THR A 107 -24.87 0.58 -2.03
CA THR A 107 -25.69 -0.64 -2.24
C THR A 107 -26.67 -0.95 -1.10
N GLY A 108 -26.73 -0.12 -0.06
CA GLY A 108 -27.63 -0.31 1.08
C GLY A 108 -29.08 0.11 0.82
N GLU A 109 -29.92 -0.04 1.84
CA GLU A 109 -31.32 0.41 1.81
C GLU A 109 -31.43 1.92 1.58
N ARG A 110 -32.37 2.32 0.71
CA ARG A 110 -32.58 3.72 0.32
C ARG A 110 -33.93 4.22 0.83
N PRO A 111 -34.04 5.48 1.27
CA PRO A 111 -35.34 6.12 1.51
C PRO A 111 -36.25 6.05 0.28
N THR A 112 -37.57 5.97 0.49
CA THR A 112 -38.55 6.03 -0.61
C THR A 112 -38.73 7.44 -1.17
N GLU A 113 -38.44 8.46 -0.37
CA GLU A 113 -38.52 9.88 -0.72
C GLU A 113 -37.25 10.59 -0.21
N ASN A 114 -36.86 11.69 -0.87
CA ASN A 114 -35.69 12.51 -0.50
C ASN A 114 -34.39 11.69 -0.34
N VAL A 115 -34.08 10.84 -1.32
CA VAL A 115 -32.81 10.07 -1.34
C VAL A 115 -31.62 11.04 -1.38
N PRO A 116 -30.71 11.01 -0.40
CA PRO A 116 -29.53 11.86 -0.40
C PRO A 116 -28.64 11.64 -1.65
N PRO A 117 -28.04 12.68 -2.24
CA PRO A 117 -27.25 12.55 -3.48
C PRO A 117 -26.17 11.45 -3.40
N TRP A 118 -25.47 11.37 -2.28
CA TRP A 118 -24.41 10.38 -2.02
C TRP A 118 -24.85 8.91 -2.11
N MET A 119 -26.15 8.62 -2.02
CA MET A 119 -26.67 7.25 -2.23
C MET A 119 -26.84 6.88 -3.70
N ASN A 120 -26.81 7.86 -4.61
CA ASN A 120 -26.93 7.68 -6.06
C ASN A 120 -25.61 7.94 -6.80
N ASP A 121 -24.67 8.63 -6.18
CA ASP A 121 -23.35 8.93 -6.75
C ASP A 121 -22.49 7.67 -6.97
N THR A 122 -21.62 7.76 -7.97
CA THR A 122 -20.54 6.81 -8.24
C THR A 122 -19.23 7.40 -7.73
N TYR A 123 -18.41 6.57 -7.10
CA TYR A 123 -17.15 6.92 -6.47
C TYR A 123 -16.01 6.22 -7.19
N ASP A 124 -15.18 7.02 -7.86
CA ASP A 124 -14.01 6.54 -8.59
C ASP A 124 -12.78 6.54 -7.70
N ILE A 125 -12.10 5.40 -7.62
CA ILE A 125 -10.83 5.20 -6.95
C ILE A 125 -9.76 4.97 -7.99
N TRP A 126 -8.78 5.86 -8.05
CA TRP A 126 -7.61 5.74 -8.90
C TRP A 126 -6.50 5.06 -8.11
N PHE A 127 -5.91 3.99 -8.64
CA PHE A 127 -4.85 3.26 -7.94
C PHE A 127 -3.81 2.70 -8.90
N ARG A 128 -2.69 2.24 -8.36
CA ARG A 128 -1.62 1.52 -9.07
C ARG A 128 -1.51 0.14 -8.46
N ASN A 129 -1.37 -0.89 -9.29
CA ASN A 129 -1.28 -2.27 -8.81
C ASN A 129 -0.15 -2.43 -7.77
N PRO A 130 -0.46 -2.73 -6.48
CA PRO A 130 0.57 -2.77 -5.44
C PRO A 130 1.62 -3.85 -5.68
N LYS A 131 1.26 -4.97 -6.32
CA LYS A 131 2.18 -6.07 -6.61
C LYS A 131 3.26 -5.64 -7.60
N GLU A 132 2.88 -4.94 -8.65
CA GLU A 132 3.81 -4.37 -9.63
C GLU A 132 4.65 -3.23 -9.02
N VAL A 133 4.06 -2.42 -8.12
CA VAL A 133 4.82 -1.38 -7.39
C VAL A 133 5.90 -2.02 -6.54
N ILE A 134 5.58 -3.08 -5.79
CA ILE A 134 6.55 -3.82 -4.98
C ILE A 134 7.59 -4.49 -5.88
N HIS A 135 7.21 -5.09 -7.01
CA HIS A 135 8.16 -5.66 -7.97
C HIS A 135 9.17 -4.60 -8.46
N ASN A 136 8.69 -3.40 -8.80
CA ASN A 136 9.56 -2.28 -9.20
C ASN A 136 10.44 -1.80 -8.02
N MET A 137 9.94 -1.80 -6.79
CA MET A 137 10.76 -1.49 -5.61
C MET A 137 11.83 -2.55 -5.34
N LEU A 138 11.52 -3.85 -5.52
CA LEU A 138 12.46 -4.95 -5.24
C LEU A 138 13.53 -5.09 -6.33
N SER A 139 13.17 -4.89 -7.60
CA SER A 139 14.08 -5.02 -8.76
C SER A 139 15.07 -3.87 -8.92
N ARG A 140 14.98 -2.82 -8.08
CA ARG A 140 15.85 -1.63 -8.11
C ARG A 140 17.28 -1.91 -7.64
N PRO A 141 18.31 -1.76 -8.50
CA PRO A 141 19.70 -2.00 -8.11
C PRO A 141 20.21 -1.04 -7.03
N ASP A 142 19.66 0.18 -6.92
CA ASP A 142 20.04 1.17 -5.92
C ASP A 142 19.57 0.86 -4.49
N PHE A 143 18.79 -0.22 -4.32
CA PHE A 143 18.41 -0.77 -3.01
C PHE A 143 19.16 -2.08 -2.68
N SER A 144 19.97 -2.64 -3.57
CA SER A 144 20.55 -3.99 -3.43
C SER A 144 21.41 -4.19 -2.17
N ASP A 145 22.23 -3.19 -1.80
CA ASP A 145 23.04 -3.18 -0.57
C ASP A 145 22.24 -2.83 0.70
N ASP A 146 21.00 -2.36 0.53
CA ASP A 146 20.20 -1.66 1.54
C ASP A 146 18.84 -2.34 1.80
N ILE A 147 18.74 -3.63 1.49
CA ILE A 147 17.54 -4.45 1.66
C ILE A 147 17.81 -5.68 2.53
N ASP A 148 16.97 -5.87 3.56
CA ASP A 148 17.09 -6.99 4.49
C ASP A 148 16.19 -8.17 4.09
N TYR A 149 16.82 -9.20 3.53
CA TYR A 149 16.17 -10.44 3.07
C TYR A 149 15.66 -11.36 4.20
N ARG A 150 15.88 -11.00 5.46
CA ARG A 150 15.42 -11.75 6.64
C ARG A 150 15.34 -10.84 7.86
N PRO A 151 14.48 -11.14 8.85
CA PRO A 151 14.55 -10.48 10.14
C PRO A 151 15.91 -10.71 10.81
N PHE A 152 16.42 -9.69 11.50
CA PHE A 152 17.69 -9.74 12.21
C PHE A 152 17.56 -9.17 13.62
N ARG A 153 18.58 -9.34 14.46
CA ARG A 153 18.63 -8.77 15.81
C ARG A 153 20.01 -8.19 16.00
N GLU A 154 20.06 -6.92 16.36
CA GLU A 154 21.31 -6.19 16.54
C GLU A 154 21.44 -5.78 18.01
N TYR A 155 22.65 -5.92 18.54
CA TYR A 155 22.94 -5.70 19.94
C TYR A 155 24.20 -4.83 20.05
N GLU A 156 24.13 -3.78 20.87
CA GLU A 156 25.28 -2.92 21.11
C GLU A 156 26.35 -3.70 21.88
N SER A 157 27.52 -3.89 21.26
CA SER A 157 28.56 -4.79 21.81
C SER A 157 29.12 -4.37 23.17
N ALA A 158 28.92 -3.11 23.58
CA ALA A 158 29.37 -2.59 24.87
C ALA A 158 28.39 -2.87 26.02
N THR A 159 27.09 -3.01 25.73
CA THR A 159 26.03 -3.09 26.76
C THR A 159 25.17 -4.36 26.65
N ASP A 160 25.32 -5.13 25.56
CA ASP A 160 24.41 -6.21 25.13
C ASP A 160 22.94 -5.75 25.02
N SER A 161 22.72 -4.43 24.89
CA SER A 161 21.40 -3.85 24.73
C SER A 161 20.90 -4.03 23.30
N ARG A 162 19.62 -4.40 23.17
CA ARG A 162 18.99 -4.55 21.87
C ARG A 162 18.78 -3.18 21.21
N GLN A 163 19.17 -3.09 19.94
CA GLN A 163 18.91 -1.94 19.07
C GLN A 163 17.75 -2.23 18.11
N TRP A 164 17.01 -1.18 17.74
CA TRP A 164 15.89 -1.22 16.80
C TRP A 164 15.96 -0.06 15.79
N GLU A 165 16.94 -0.10 14.88
CA GLU A 165 17.00 0.87 13.78
C GLU A 165 16.01 0.48 12.67
N ASP A 166 16.32 -0.54 11.87
CA ASP A 166 15.51 -0.91 10.71
C ASP A 166 14.28 -1.74 11.05
N PHE A 167 13.24 -1.70 10.21
CA PHE A 167 11.99 -2.43 10.45
C PHE A 167 12.19 -3.95 10.58
N MET A 168 13.11 -4.54 9.81
CA MET A 168 13.43 -5.98 9.90
C MET A 168 14.23 -6.34 11.17
N SER A 169 14.70 -5.37 11.95
CA SER A 169 15.20 -5.58 13.32
C SER A 169 14.06 -5.73 14.35
N GLY A 170 12.82 -5.42 13.97
CA GLY A 170 11.65 -5.47 14.85
C GLY A 170 11.21 -6.88 15.22
N ASP A 171 10.74 -7.06 16.46
CA ASP A 171 10.25 -8.36 16.93
C ASP A 171 8.96 -8.82 16.23
N TRP A 172 8.17 -7.90 15.66
CA TRP A 172 7.04 -8.26 14.80
C TRP A 172 7.51 -9.00 13.54
N ALA A 173 8.55 -8.51 12.84
CA ALA A 173 9.09 -9.17 11.66
C ALA A 173 9.63 -10.58 11.98
N TRP A 174 10.23 -10.76 13.16
CA TRP A 174 10.62 -12.07 13.69
C TRP A 174 9.43 -13.00 13.91
N LYS A 175 8.38 -12.53 14.59
CA LYS A 175 7.16 -13.32 14.82
C LYS A 175 6.50 -13.75 13.51
N GLN A 176 6.45 -12.86 12.51
CA GLN A 176 5.90 -13.18 11.19
C GLN A 176 6.73 -14.24 10.46
N ALA A 177 8.05 -14.11 10.42
CA ALA A 177 8.91 -15.14 9.83
C ALA A 177 8.77 -16.49 10.55
N ASP A 178 8.64 -16.50 11.88
CA ASP A 178 8.41 -17.72 12.65
C ASP A 178 7.05 -18.35 12.36
N ILE A 179 6.00 -17.56 12.11
CA ILE A 179 4.67 -18.07 11.69
C ILE A 179 4.74 -18.64 10.27
N ILE A 180 5.29 -17.89 9.31
CA ILE A 180 5.45 -18.31 7.91
C ILE A 180 6.22 -19.63 7.84
N SER A 181 7.34 -19.72 8.57
CA SER A 181 8.22 -20.90 8.59
C SER A 181 7.60 -22.20 9.11
N ARG A 182 6.38 -22.16 9.69
CA ARG A 182 5.63 -23.37 10.06
C ARG A 182 5.20 -24.18 8.85
N ASP A 183 5.00 -23.52 7.71
CA ASP A 183 4.65 -24.16 6.45
C ASP A 183 5.92 -24.55 5.67
N PRO A 184 6.18 -25.86 5.43
CA PRO A 184 7.34 -26.31 4.65
C PRO A 184 7.40 -25.75 3.23
N ALA A 185 6.27 -25.39 2.62
CA ALA A 185 6.24 -24.81 1.27
C ALA A 185 6.93 -23.44 1.20
N THR A 186 6.96 -22.71 2.32
CA THR A 186 7.53 -21.36 2.43
C THR A 186 9.01 -21.35 2.81
N HIS A 187 9.62 -22.51 3.13
CA HIS A 187 11.01 -22.59 3.59
C HIS A 187 11.97 -21.99 2.55
N GLY A 188 12.82 -21.07 3.01
CA GLY A 188 13.75 -20.30 2.18
C GLY A 188 13.17 -19.06 1.48
N SER A 189 11.91 -18.72 1.74
CA SER A 189 11.29 -17.49 1.23
C SER A 189 11.69 -16.24 2.03
N THR A 190 11.69 -15.11 1.35
CA THR A 190 11.84 -13.77 1.93
C THR A 190 10.49 -13.26 2.41
N PHE A 191 10.39 -12.82 3.66
CA PHE A 191 9.19 -12.10 4.12
C PHE A 191 9.24 -10.64 3.64
N ILE A 192 8.16 -10.18 2.99
CA ILE A 192 8.01 -8.80 2.50
C ILE A 192 6.87 -8.10 3.26
N PRO A 193 7.17 -7.31 4.30
CA PRO A 193 6.18 -6.51 5.01
C PRO A 193 5.68 -5.36 4.13
N ILE A 194 4.37 -5.23 3.99
CA ILE A 194 3.75 -4.11 3.28
C ILE A 194 3.35 -3.05 4.30
N ILE A 195 4.02 -1.91 4.26
CA ILE A 195 3.69 -0.74 5.08
C ILE A 195 2.79 0.15 4.25
N LEU A 196 1.64 0.52 4.78
CA LEU A 196 0.72 1.46 4.14
C LEU A 196 0.65 2.74 4.95
N GLY A 197 0.15 3.80 4.34
CA GLY A 197 -0.32 4.96 5.08
C GLY A 197 -1.18 5.87 4.23
N SER A 198 -2.02 6.66 4.86
CA SER A 198 -2.81 7.68 4.20
C SER A 198 -2.66 9.03 4.91
N ASP A 199 -3.08 10.09 4.22
CA ASP A 199 -3.20 11.42 4.81
C ASP A 199 -4.24 12.23 4.01
N LYS A 200 -5.45 12.41 4.54
CA LYS A 200 -6.48 13.21 3.87
C LYS A 200 -6.12 14.71 3.92
N THR A 201 -5.78 15.27 2.76
CA THR A 201 -5.26 16.65 2.62
C THR A 201 -6.21 17.56 1.84
N THR A 202 -6.47 18.77 2.35
CA THR A 202 -7.24 19.81 1.63
C THR A 202 -6.33 20.66 0.77
N VAL A 203 -6.56 20.68 -0.55
CA VAL A 203 -5.65 21.30 -1.54
C VAL A 203 -6.09 22.70 -1.97
N SER A 204 -7.39 23.01 -1.98
CA SER A 204 -7.85 24.39 -2.19
C SER A 204 -9.05 24.76 -1.32
N VAL A 205 -8.94 25.89 -0.61
CA VAL A 205 -10.03 26.47 0.20
C VAL A 205 -10.80 27.56 -0.57
N ALA A 206 -10.16 28.22 -1.54
CA ALA A 206 -10.68 29.45 -2.16
C ALA A 206 -11.59 29.26 -3.39
N THR A 207 -11.55 28.09 -4.06
CA THR A 207 -12.16 27.86 -5.38
C THR A 207 -13.11 26.66 -5.44
N GLY A 208 -13.50 26.13 -4.27
CA GLY A 208 -14.16 24.84 -4.13
C GLY A 208 -13.32 23.92 -3.25
N GLN A 209 -13.96 23.20 -2.35
CA GLN A 209 -13.32 22.34 -1.34
C GLN A 209 -12.77 21.07 -1.99
N ASN A 210 -11.62 21.19 -2.65
CA ASN A 210 -10.92 20.07 -3.25
C ASN A 210 -10.02 19.43 -2.20
N ASP A 211 -10.45 18.28 -1.70
CA ASP A 211 -9.63 17.39 -0.87
C ASP A 211 -9.04 16.29 -1.75
N TYR A 212 -7.82 15.83 -1.43
CA TYR A 212 -7.29 14.56 -1.90
C TYR A 212 -7.12 13.60 -0.74
N TYR A 213 -7.20 12.30 -1.02
CA TYR A 213 -6.98 11.26 -0.04
C TYR A 213 -5.96 10.26 -0.57
N PRO A 214 -4.67 10.65 -0.62
CA PRO A 214 -3.59 9.78 -1.04
C PRO A 214 -3.44 8.54 -0.13
N LEU A 215 -3.12 7.40 -0.75
CA LEU A 215 -2.67 6.17 -0.10
C LEU A 215 -1.24 5.87 -0.57
N TYR A 216 -0.33 5.73 0.37
CA TYR A 216 1.08 5.41 0.16
C TYR A 216 1.40 3.96 0.52
N LEU A 217 2.41 3.39 -0.15
CA LEU A 217 2.98 2.08 0.11
C LEU A 217 4.50 2.17 0.30
N SER A 218 5.02 1.37 1.20
CA SER A 218 6.44 1.08 1.37
C SER A 218 6.62 -0.40 1.71
N ILE A 219 7.86 -0.90 1.65
CA ILE A 219 8.20 -2.26 2.08
C ILE A 219 9.15 -2.25 3.28
N GLY A 220 8.89 -3.14 4.24
CA GLY A 220 9.65 -3.21 5.48
C GLY A 220 11.12 -3.62 5.31
N ASN A 221 11.47 -4.27 4.20
CA ASN A 221 12.83 -4.74 3.94
C ASN A 221 13.83 -3.62 3.63
N ILE A 222 13.38 -2.49 3.10
CA ILE A 222 14.27 -1.36 2.77
C ILE A 222 14.73 -0.68 4.06
N ARG A 223 16.03 -0.47 4.22
CA ARG A 223 16.60 0.21 5.40
C ARG A 223 16.22 1.69 5.50
N ASN A 224 16.17 2.20 6.72
CA ASN A 224 15.72 3.56 7.05
C ASN A 224 16.50 4.64 6.30
N LYS A 225 17.81 4.47 6.08
CA LYS A 225 18.62 5.44 5.34
C LYS A 225 18.11 5.65 3.90
N VAL A 226 17.56 4.62 3.26
CA VAL A 226 16.97 4.70 1.90
C VAL A 226 15.59 5.35 1.96
N ARG A 227 14.76 5.02 2.97
CA ARG A 227 13.46 5.68 3.21
C ARG A 227 13.62 7.19 3.39
N ARG A 228 14.62 7.62 4.16
CA ARG A 228 14.92 9.03 4.47
C ARG A 228 15.61 9.77 3.32
N ALA A 229 16.24 9.07 2.37
CA ALA A 229 16.98 9.68 1.25
C ALA A 229 16.12 9.98 0.01
N HIS A 230 14.78 9.97 0.12
CA HIS A 230 13.83 10.21 -0.97
C HIS A 230 14.04 9.34 -2.24
N ARG A 231 14.67 8.16 -2.13
CA ARG A 231 14.94 7.27 -3.27
C ARG A 231 13.71 6.46 -3.74
N ASN A 232 12.50 7.02 -3.64
CA ASN A 232 11.22 6.32 -3.83
C ASN A 232 11.04 5.11 -2.89
N GLY A 233 11.58 5.17 -1.66
CA GLY A 233 11.32 4.17 -0.62
C GLY A 233 9.87 4.18 -0.11
N VAL A 234 9.07 5.18 -0.49
CA VAL A 234 7.62 5.32 -0.29
C VAL A 234 7.02 5.74 -1.63
N VAL A 235 5.90 5.15 -2.02
CA VAL A 235 5.26 5.31 -3.34
C VAL A 235 3.77 5.60 -3.17
N LEU A 236 3.23 6.60 -3.86
CA LEU A 236 1.79 6.95 -3.84
C LEU A 236 0.99 5.95 -4.69
N ILE A 237 0.31 4.98 -4.07
CA ILE A 237 -0.39 3.91 -4.79
C ILE A 237 -1.88 4.14 -5.05
N ALA A 238 -2.56 5.08 -4.38
CA ALA A 238 -3.94 5.41 -4.72
C ALA A 238 -4.35 6.84 -4.37
N PHE A 239 -5.44 7.31 -4.99
CA PHE A 239 -6.29 8.39 -4.52
C PHE A 239 -7.65 7.79 -4.15
N LEU A 240 -7.96 7.75 -2.86
CA LEU A 240 -9.20 7.20 -2.33
C LEU A 240 -10.37 8.17 -2.56
N ALA A 241 -11.56 7.63 -2.83
CA ALA A 241 -12.75 8.45 -3.01
C ALA A 241 -13.20 9.12 -1.70
N ILE A 242 -13.55 10.40 -1.80
CA ILE A 242 -14.04 11.22 -0.68
C ILE A 242 -15.51 11.52 -0.95
N PRO A 243 -16.47 10.87 -0.25
CA PRO A 243 -17.87 11.14 -0.49
C PRO A 243 -18.24 12.46 0.19
N HIS A 244 -18.85 13.36 -0.58
CA HIS A 244 -19.35 14.64 -0.10
C HIS A 244 -20.86 14.55 0.18
N THR A 245 -21.33 15.32 1.15
CA THR A 245 -22.75 15.49 1.44
C THR A 245 -23.00 16.80 2.15
N ASP A 246 -24.27 17.17 2.32
CA ASP A 246 -24.68 18.38 3.03
C ASP A 246 -24.55 18.23 4.56
N LYS A 247 -24.79 19.33 5.27
CA LYS A 247 -24.69 19.35 6.74
C LYS A 247 -25.76 18.53 7.44
N GLU A 248 -26.88 18.26 6.77
CA GLU A 248 -27.99 17.46 7.31
C GLU A 248 -27.57 15.99 7.38
N HIS A 249 -27.05 15.45 6.28
CA HIS A 249 -26.67 14.05 6.19
C HIS A 249 -25.27 13.73 6.71
N ALA A 250 -24.34 14.70 6.79
CA ALA A 250 -22.95 14.48 7.21
C ALA A 250 -22.78 13.84 8.60
N SER A 251 -23.74 14.05 9.51
CA SER A 251 -23.74 13.48 10.86
C SER A 251 -24.52 12.17 10.98
N THR A 252 -25.24 11.74 9.94
CA THR A 252 -26.08 10.53 9.98
C THR A 252 -25.24 9.26 10.03
N ASP A 253 -25.78 8.25 10.68
CA ASP A 253 -25.10 6.98 10.84
C ASP A 253 -24.99 6.20 9.52
N ALA A 254 -25.99 6.33 8.64
CA ALA A 254 -25.94 5.77 7.29
C ALA A 254 -24.75 6.33 6.47
N PHE A 255 -24.54 7.65 6.49
CA PHE A 255 -23.42 8.27 5.79
C PHE A 255 -22.07 7.96 6.44
N ARG A 256 -21.99 7.97 7.78
CA ARG A 256 -20.77 7.58 8.52
C ARG A 256 -20.38 6.12 8.26
N ARG A 257 -21.36 5.22 8.21
CA ARG A 257 -21.18 3.81 7.82
C ARG A 257 -20.67 3.71 6.39
N PHE A 258 -21.33 4.40 5.45
CA PHE A 258 -20.93 4.39 4.05
C PHE A 258 -19.50 4.90 3.84
N ARG A 259 -19.11 6.01 4.46
CA ARG A 259 -17.72 6.52 4.45
C ARG A 259 -16.69 5.46 4.84
N ARG A 260 -16.96 4.70 5.91
CA ARG A 260 -16.08 3.63 6.39
C ARG A 260 -16.09 2.43 5.43
N GLN A 261 -17.26 2.03 4.93
CA GLN A 261 -17.38 0.96 3.94
C GLN A 261 -16.62 1.29 2.65
N LEU A 262 -16.75 2.51 2.13
CA LEU A 262 -16.04 2.98 0.93
C LEU A 262 -14.51 2.90 1.12
N PHE A 263 -13.99 3.36 2.26
CA PHE A 263 -12.57 3.25 2.61
C PHE A 263 -12.10 1.77 2.66
N HIS A 264 -12.82 0.92 3.38
CA HIS A 264 -12.47 -0.51 3.52
C HIS A 264 -12.58 -1.29 2.21
N VAL A 265 -13.60 -1.03 1.39
CA VAL A 265 -13.75 -1.61 0.05
C VAL A 265 -12.61 -1.16 -0.86
N SER A 266 -12.22 0.11 -0.80
CA SER A 266 -11.09 0.64 -1.58
C SER A 266 -9.79 -0.08 -1.22
N LEU A 267 -9.44 -0.17 0.06
CA LEU A 267 -8.24 -0.89 0.50
C LEU A 267 -8.30 -2.39 0.14
N THR A 268 -9.46 -3.03 0.31
CA THR A 268 -9.64 -4.45 -0.01
C THR A 268 -9.44 -4.71 -1.51
N TYR A 269 -9.95 -3.82 -2.37
CA TYR A 269 -9.80 -3.92 -3.83
C TYR A 269 -8.35 -3.69 -4.25
N ILE A 270 -7.73 -2.60 -3.79
CA ILE A 270 -6.34 -2.24 -4.11
C ILE A 270 -5.36 -3.36 -3.72
N LEU A 271 -5.53 -3.95 -2.53
CA LEU A 271 -4.62 -4.97 -2.00
C LEU A 271 -4.94 -6.41 -2.44
N LEU A 272 -5.98 -6.61 -3.26
CA LEU A 272 -6.50 -7.94 -3.61
C LEU A 272 -5.44 -8.84 -4.24
N ASP A 273 -4.63 -8.31 -5.15
CA ASP A 273 -3.60 -9.04 -5.89
C ASP A 273 -2.41 -9.50 -5.05
N LEU A 274 -2.24 -8.95 -3.83
CA LEU A 274 -1.25 -9.41 -2.88
C LEU A 274 -1.69 -10.68 -2.15
N LYS A 275 -3.02 -10.91 -2.03
CA LYS A 275 -3.60 -11.98 -1.20
C LYS A 275 -3.05 -13.38 -1.51
N PRO A 276 -2.90 -13.83 -2.79
CA PRO A 276 -2.33 -15.14 -3.09
C PRO A 276 -0.88 -15.26 -2.57
N GLY A 277 -0.08 -14.20 -2.75
CA GLY A 277 1.31 -14.12 -2.35
C GLY A 277 1.54 -14.01 -0.84
N MET A 278 0.49 -13.91 -0.01
CA MET A 278 0.58 -13.99 1.45
C MET A 278 0.41 -15.42 2.00
N THR A 279 -0.05 -16.37 1.17
CA THR A 279 -0.14 -17.80 1.53
C THR A 279 0.77 -18.68 0.71
N GLU A 280 0.94 -18.40 -0.59
CA GLU A 280 1.78 -19.18 -1.49
C GLU A 280 2.99 -18.35 -1.95
N PRO A 281 4.23 -18.86 -1.83
CA PRO A 281 5.40 -18.08 -2.21
C PRO A 281 5.41 -17.70 -3.69
N THR A 282 5.52 -16.40 -3.97
CA THR A 282 5.68 -15.86 -5.33
C THR A 282 7.17 -15.72 -5.66
N VAL A 283 7.59 -15.95 -6.91
CA VAL A 283 8.97 -15.69 -7.33
C VAL A 283 9.08 -14.26 -7.86
N MET A 284 10.02 -13.47 -7.35
CA MET A 284 10.31 -12.11 -7.84
C MET A 284 11.81 -11.87 -7.99
N ARG A 285 12.19 -11.02 -8.94
CA ARG A 285 13.58 -10.58 -9.15
C ARG A 285 13.91 -9.41 -8.23
N PHE A 286 15.15 -9.38 -7.74
CA PHE A 286 15.68 -8.32 -6.90
C PHE A 286 16.78 -7.54 -7.63
N GLY A 287 17.09 -6.34 -7.15
CA GLY A 287 18.10 -5.44 -7.73
C GLY A 287 19.54 -5.95 -7.68
N ASP A 288 19.82 -7.00 -6.90
CA ASP A 288 21.08 -7.73 -6.91
C ASP A 288 21.19 -8.74 -8.08
N GLY A 289 20.14 -8.85 -8.91
CA GLY A 289 20.08 -9.70 -10.09
C GLY A 289 19.56 -11.11 -9.83
N HIS A 290 19.41 -11.54 -8.57
CA HIS A 290 18.85 -12.85 -8.21
C HIS A 290 17.33 -12.83 -8.13
N TYR A 291 16.69 -13.97 -8.41
CA TYR A 291 15.31 -14.19 -8.01
C TYR A 291 15.24 -14.70 -6.57
N ARG A 292 14.13 -14.46 -5.89
CA ARG A 292 13.82 -15.04 -4.58
C ARG A 292 12.35 -15.44 -4.54
N ARG A 293 12.05 -16.51 -3.80
CA ARG A 293 10.70 -16.75 -3.31
C ARG A 293 10.37 -15.69 -2.26
N ILE A 294 9.19 -15.11 -2.33
CA ILE A 294 8.69 -14.10 -1.40
C ILE A 294 7.33 -14.48 -0.84
N VAL A 295 7.08 -14.10 0.42
CA VAL A 295 5.76 -14.14 1.04
C VAL A 295 5.45 -12.73 1.52
N PHE A 296 4.35 -12.16 1.04
CA PHE A 296 3.86 -10.86 1.49
C PHE A 296 3.23 -10.96 2.88
N GLY A 297 3.17 -9.86 3.61
CA GLY A 297 2.26 -9.71 4.74
C GLY A 297 2.00 -8.25 5.05
N LEU A 298 0.75 -7.92 5.38
CA LEU A 298 0.38 -6.55 5.74
C LEU A 298 0.99 -6.20 7.10
N GLY A 299 1.82 -5.16 7.09
CA GLY A 299 2.48 -4.59 8.26
C GLY A 299 1.69 -3.43 8.86
N PRO A 300 2.35 -2.47 9.51
CA PRO A 300 1.68 -1.32 10.09
C PRO A 300 1.06 -0.41 9.01
N TYR A 301 0.01 0.30 9.45
CA TYR A 301 -0.60 1.39 8.71
C TYR A 301 -0.26 2.71 9.41
N ILE A 302 0.33 3.65 8.68
CA ILE A 302 0.70 4.98 9.17
C ILE A 302 -0.47 5.92 8.89
N ALA A 303 -1.07 6.44 9.94
CA ALA A 303 -2.32 7.21 9.90
C ALA A 303 -2.36 8.19 11.07
N ASP A 304 -3.14 9.26 10.94
CA ASP A 304 -3.52 10.09 12.09
C ASP A 304 -4.60 9.38 12.95
N TYR A 305 -5.08 10.04 14.01
CA TYR A 305 -6.10 9.43 14.88
C TYR A 305 -7.45 9.20 14.18
N GLU A 306 -7.89 10.11 13.29
CA GLU A 306 -9.18 9.96 12.59
C GLU A 306 -9.13 8.78 11.62
N GLU A 307 -8.01 8.63 10.92
CA GLU A 307 -7.73 7.53 9.99
C GLU A 307 -7.49 6.20 10.71
N GLN A 308 -6.83 6.20 11.87
CA GLN A 308 -6.72 5.01 12.73
C GLN A 308 -8.11 4.51 13.17
N VAL A 309 -9.01 5.41 13.58
CA VAL A 309 -10.40 5.06 13.98
C VAL A 309 -11.21 4.56 12.77
N LEU A 310 -10.98 5.12 11.58
CA LEU A 310 -11.58 4.70 10.32
C LEU A 310 -11.13 3.29 9.90
N LEU A 311 -9.83 3.02 10.00
CA LEU A 311 -9.20 1.74 9.65
C LEU A 311 -9.51 0.64 10.68
N ALA A 312 -9.35 0.92 11.97
CA ALA A 312 -9.58 -0.06 13.03
C ALA A 312 -11.08 -0.31 13.29
N CYS A 313 -11.97 0.58 12.81
CA CYS A 313 -13.41 0.56 13.13
C CYS A 313 -13.70 0.60 14.64
N ILE A 314 -12.79 1.20 15.41
CA ILE A 314 -12.76 1.20 16.88
C ILE A 314 -12.35 2.59 17.39
N VAL A 315 -13.02 3.08 18.44
CA VAL A 315 -12.66 4.29 19.20
C VAL A 315 -11.92 3.91 20.49
N CYS A 316 -11.15 4.79 21.12
CA CYS A 316 -10.52 4.49 22.42
C CYS A 316 -11.55 4.12 23.52
N LEU A 317 -11.22 3.17 24.41
CA LEU A 317 -12.00 2.89 25.64
C LEU A 317 -11.70 3.88 26.78
N ALA A 318 -10.55 4.55 26.74
CA ALA A 318 -10.16 5.46 27.79
C ALA A 318 -11.14 6.64 27.84
N VAL A 319 -11.64 6.94 29.04
CA VAL A 319 -12.53 8.10 29.26
C VAL A 319 -11.78 9.34 28.82
N ARG A 320 -12.38 10.18 27.97
CA ARG A 320 -11.75 11.37 27.35
C ARG A 320 -11.11 12.35 28.36
N GLN A 321 -11.52 12.29 29.63
CA GLN A 321 -11.04 13.12 30.74
C GLN A 321 -9.92 12.46 31.58
N ALA A 322 -9.57 11.21 31.28
CA ALA A 322 -8.68 10.36 32.07
C ALA A 322 -7.87 9.41 31.15
N LEU A 323 -7.31 9.94 30.06
CA LEU A 323 -6.54 9.16 29.07
C LEU A 323 -5.31 8.47 29.67
N ASP A 324 -4.74 9.03 30.74
CA ASP A 324 -3.56 8.49 31.46
C ASP A 324 -3.90 7.39 32.49
N THR A 325 -5.15 6.94 32.58
CA THR A 325 -5.53 5.82 33.48
C THR A 325 -5.35 4.47 32.80
N ASP A 326 -5.09 3.41 33.59
CA ASP A 326 -4.94 2.03 33.10
C ASP A 326 -6.22 1.53 32.41
N ALA A 327 -6.35 1.84 31.12
CA ALA A 327 -7.37 1.29 30.25
C ALA A 327 -6.94 -0.10 29.76
N LEU A 328 -7.87 -1.06 29.77
CA LEU A 328 -7.61 -2.38 29.21
C LEU A 328 -7.21 -2.28 27.73
N TYR A 329 -6.02 -2.78 27.39
CA TYR A 329 -5.61 -2.96 26.00
C TYR A 329 -6.63 -3.84 25.28
N ARG A 330 -7.13 -3.36 24.13
CA ARG A 330 -7.98 -4.19 23.27
C ARG A 330 -7.13 -5.24 22.58
N SER A 331 -7.47 -6.52 22.77
CA SER A 331 -6.97 -7.60 21.94
C SER A 331 -7.99 -7.96 20.86
N ARG A 332 -7.57 -8.77 19.88
CA ARG A 332 -8.45 -9.33 18.85
C ARG A 332 -9.59 -10.12 19.50
N GLU A 333 -9.23 -10.99 20.43
CA GLU A 333 -10.13 -11.92 21.12
C GLU A 333 -11.17 -11.17 21.95
N HIS A 334 -10.78 -10.06 22.59
CA HIS A 334 -11.70 -9.17 23.29
C HIS A 334 -12.70 -8.50 22.33
N ALA A 335 -12.23 -7.99 21.18
CA ALA A 335 -13.12 -7.38 20.18
C ALA A 335 -14.07 -8.40 19.52
N GLU A 336 -13.58 -9.60 19.22
CA GLU A 336 -14.40 -10.70 18.67
C GLU A 336 -15.48 -11.14 19.67
N ALA A 337 -15.12 -11.38 20.94
CA ALA A 337 -16.07 -11.74 21.98
C ALA A 337 -17.16 -10.66 22.20
N LEU A 338 -16.78 -9.37 22.17
CA LEU A 338 -17.77 -8.29 22.24
C LEU A 338 -18.72 -8.30 21.04
N ILE A 339 -18.20 -8.53 19.82
CA ILE A 339 -18.99 -8.55 18.57
C ILE A 339 -19.97 -9.74 18.53
N GLU A 340 -19.65 -10.86 19.20
CA GLU A 340 -20.53 -12.02 19.32
C GLU A 340 -21.63 -11.83 20.37
N GLU A 341 -21.34 -11.16 21.49
CA GLU A 341 -22.24 -11.02 22.64
C GLU A 341 -23.17 -9.79 22.58
N PHE A 342 -22.73 -8.67 21.98
CA PHE A 342 -23.47 -7.40 22.01
C PHE A 342 -24.06 -7.00 20.65
N ASP A 343 -25.23 -6.38 20.69
CA ASP A 343 -25.80 -5.76 19.48
C ASP A 343 -24.99 -4.54 19.01
N LEU A 344 -25.18 -4.18 17.73
CA LEU A 344 -24.46 -3.11 17.04
C LEU A 344 -24.56 -1.73 17.72
N LYS A 345 -25.62 -1.48 18.48
CA LYS A 345 -25.80 -0.21 19.20
C LYS A 345 -24.97 -0.23 20.47
N ASN A 346 -25.10 -1.26 21.30
CA ASN A 346 -24.33 -1.40 22.54
C ASN A 346 -22.81 -1.48 22.25
N LEU A 347 -22.41 -2.23 21.21
CA LEU A 347 -21.04 -2.24 20.70
C LEU A 347 -20.46 -0.85 20.45
N ARG A 348 -21.26 0.04 19.85
CA ARG A 348 -20.83 1.38 19.49
C ARG A 348 -20.90 2.35 20.67
N ASP A 349 -22.01 2.35 21.40
CA ASP A 349 -22.32 3.36 22.40
C ASP A 349 -21.54 3.11 23.71
N GLU A 350 -21.34 1.85 24.11
CA GLU A 350 -20.58 1.47 25.31
C GLU A 350 -19.13 1.12 24.99
N TYR A 351 -18.90 0.35 23.93
CA TYR A 351 -17.57 -0.19 23.60
C TYR A 351 -16.87 0.52 22.44
N GLY A 352 -17.46 1.51 21.78
CA GLY A 352 -16.83 2.23 20.66
C GLY A 352 -16.45 1.36 19.44
N ILE A 353 -17.04 0.17 19.30
CA ILE A 353 -16.81 -0.81 18.22
C ILE A 353 -17.88 -0.64 17.13
N VAL A 354 -17.47 -0.72 15.87
CA VAL A 354 -18.36 -0.62 14.70
C VAL A 354 -18.52 -2.01 14.07
N GLY A 355 -19.34 -2.86 14.70
CA GLY A 355 -19.46 -4.29 14.37
C GLY A 355 -20.19 -4.63 13.06
N ASP A 356 -20.76 -3.63 12.39
CA ASP A 356 -21.58 -3.76 11.17
C ASP A 356 -20.79 -3.53 9.86
N ILE A 357 -19.47 -3.38 10.00
CA ILE A 357 -18.51 -3.25 8.90
C ILE A 357 -17.68 -4.52 8.87
N ILE A 358 -17.79 -5.26 7.77
CA ILE A 358 -16.92 -6.42 7.52
C ILE A 358 -15.54 -5.88 7.13
N VAL A 359 -14.65 -5.74 8.11
CA VAL A 359 -13.22 -5.55 7.85
C VAL A 359 -12.67 -6.87 7.29
N SER A 360 -12.74 -6.99 5.97
CA SER A 360 -12.41 -8.19 5.20
C SER A 360 -10.95 -8.17 4.71
N ILE A 361 -10.01 -7.77 5.57
CA ILE A 361 -8.58 -7.90 5.30
C ILE A 361 -8.06 -9.22 5.90
N SER A 362 -8.78 -10.32 5.65
CA SER A 362 -8.44 -11.66 6.15
C SER A 362 -7.03 -12.04 5.72
N LEU A 363 -6.09 -12.21 6.67
CA LEU A 363 -4.86 -12.99 6.48
C LEU A 363 -4.10 -13.35 7.77
N ILE A 364 -3.50 -14.55 7.73
CA ILE A 364 -2.72 -15.23 8.78
C ILE A 364 -3.51 -15.69 10.02
N HIS A 365 -4.39 -16.67 9.79
CA HIS A 365 -4.47 -17.83 10.68
C HIS A 365 -4.49 -19.10 9.81
N GLN A 366 -3.37 -19.85 9.76
CA GLN A 366 -3.38 -21.14 9.08
C GLN A 366 -4.19 -22.13 9.93
N GLN A 367 -5.40 -22.47 9.48
CA GLN A 367 -6.08 -23.66 9.96
C GLN A 367 -5.24 -24.88 9.63
N THR A 368 -4.82 -25.62 10.66
CA THR A 368 -4.13 -26.91 10.53
C THR A 368 -5.02 -27.90 9.78
N ARG A 369 -4.58 -28.35 8.60
CA ARG A 369 -5.29 -29.39 7.83
C ARG A 369 -5.27 -30.72 8.58
N HIS A 370 -6.38 -31.09 9.20
CA HIS A 370 -6.68 -32.48 9.56
C HIS A 370 -7.86 -33.00 8.73
N SER A 371 -7.56 -33.91 7.80
CA SER A 371 -8.54 -34.80 7.19
C SER A 371 -8.78 -36.01 8.13
N PRO A 372 -9.92 -36.75 8.07
CA PRO A 372 -10.91 -36.73 6.98
C PRO A 372 -12.42 -36.72 7.42
N SER A 373 -13.28 -36.70 6.40
CA SER A 373 -14.66 -37.25 6.32
C SER A 373 -15.89 -36.33 6.43
N SER A 374 -16.74 -36.47 5.40
CA SER A 374 -18.20 -36.24 5.31
C SER A 374 -18.82 -34.83 5.39
N PHE A 375 -19.51 -34.49 4.27
CA PHE A 375 -20.52 -33.45 4.00
C PHE A 375 -20.08 -31.96 3.95
N PRO A 376 -20.67 -31.16 3.04
CA PRO A 376 -20.26 -29.78 2.81
C PRO A 376 -21.02 -28.80 3.73
N ALA A 377 -20.28 -28.08 4.57
CA ALA A 377 -20.74 -26.85 5.18
C ALA A 377 -20.35 -25.64 4.31
N VAL A 378 -21.16 -24.58 4.39
CA VAL A 378 -20.96 -23.29 3.68
C VAL A 378 -19.61 -22.67 4.10
N PRO A 379 -18.83 -22.06 3.18
CA PRO A 379 -17.54 -21.47 3.55
C PRO A 379 -17.70 -20.29 4.52
N ASP A 380 -16.96 -20.37 5.63
CA ASP A 380 -16.90 -19.40 6.72
C ASP A 380 -16.16 -18.11 6.29
N PRO A 381 -16.78 -16.92 6.35
CA PRO A 381 -16.16 -15.66 5.96
C PRO A 381 -15.26 -15.09 7.07
N SER A 382 -14.03 -15.63 7.16
CA SER A 382 -13.00 -15.15 8.09
C SER A 382 -12.79 -13.62 8.03
N ARG A 383 -13.15 -12.92 9.11
CA ARG A 383 -12.93 -11.48 9.33
C ARG A 383 -11.51 -11.25 9.88
N LEU A 384 -10.92 -10.08 9.65
CA LEU A 384 -9.62 -9.74 10.25
C LEU A 384 -9.34 -8.24 10.31
N PHE A 385 -8.77 -7.83 11.46
CA PHE A 385 -8.35 -6.46 11.75
C PHE A 385 -6.86 -6.26 11.48
N VAL A 386 -6.47 -5.01 11.22
CA VAL A 386 -5.06 -4.61 11.09
C VAL A 386 -4.32 -4.84 12.42
N HIS A 387 -3.11 -5.40 12.35
CA HIS A 387 -2.28 -5.63 13.53
C HIS A 387 -1.73 -4.30 14.08
N LEU A 388 -2.34 -3.83 15.18
CA LEU A 388 -1.83 -2.74 16.01
C LEU A 388 -0.57 -3.22 16.77
N ILE A 389 0.58 -2.63 16.46
CA ILE A 389 1.89 -2.95 17.09
C ILE A 389 2.12 -2.00 18.28
N PRO A 390 2.41 -2.48 19.51
CA PRO A 390 2.63 -1.60 20.66
C PRO A 390 3.80 -0.61 20.47
N GLU A 391 3.68 0.60 21.04
CA GLU A 391 4.66 1.71 20.94
C GLU A 391 6.11 1.25 21.00
N SER A 392 6.45 0.46 22.02
CA SER A 392 7.83 0.00 22.29
C SER A 392 8.49 -0.77 21.15
N GLN A 393 7.72 -1.27 20.17
CA GLN A 393 8.25 -1.96 18.98
C GLN A 393 8.33 -1.07 17.72
N ALA A 394 7.75 0.13 17.75
CA ALA A 394 7.89 1.15 16.70
C ALA A 394 8.95 2.22 17.04
N PHE A 395 9.36 2.29 18.31
CA PHE A 395 9.87 3.49 18.99
C PHE A 395 11.24 4.07 18.58
N GLN A 396 11.92 3.55 17.55
CA GLN A 396 13.23 4.07 17.12
C GLN A 396 13.44 4.18 15.59
N ALA A 397 12.62 3.55 14.75
CA ALA A 397 12.73 3.68 13.29
C ALA A 397 12.25 5.06 12.77
N PHE A 398 11.34 5.70 13.51
CA PHE A 398 10.50 6.82 13.06
C PHE A 398 10.32 7.84 14.19
N TYR A 399 10.76 9.09 13.98
CA TYR A 399 10.69 10.20 14.95
C TYR A 399 9.82 11.35 14.40
N VAL A 400 9.08 12.13 15.20
CA VAL A 400 8.54 11.93 16.57
C VAL A 400 7.39 12.93 16.75
N SER A 401 6.27 12.55 17.39
CA SER A 401 5.31 13.49 17.98
C SER A 401 4.51 12.80 19.11
N HIS A 402 4.07 13.55 20.13
CA HIS A 402 3.43 12.96 21.31
C HIS A 402 1.90 12.98 21.18
N SER A 403 1.28 11.79 21.18
CA SER A 403 -0.18 11.59 21.30
C SER A 403 -0.49 11.08 22.71
N SER A 404 -1.36 11.76 23.46
CA SER A 404 -1.64 11.48 24.87
C SER A 404 -2.63 10.32 25.11
N CYS A 405 -2.56 9.23 24.34
CA CYS A 405 -3.58 8.19 24.34
C CYS A 405 -2.99 6.75 24.30
N PRO A 406 -2.79 6.08 25.45
CA PRO A 406 -2.11 4.78 25.57
C PRO A 406 -2.65 3.62 24.73
N ALA A 407 -3.92 3.68 24.32
CA ALA A 407 -4.52 2.64 23.48
C ALA A 407 -4.33 2.85 21.97
N LEU A 408 -3.92 4.05 21.53
CA LEU A 408 -3.83 4.49 20.13
C LEU A 408 -2.58 5.35 19.88
N GLN A 409 -1.49 5.14 20.62
CA GLN A 409 -0.19 5.77 20.35
C GLN A 409 0.47 5.12 19.12
N PHE A 410 0.03 5.56 17.93
CA PHE A 410 0.72 5.37 16.66
C PHE A 410 1.11 6.74 16.12
N GLN A 411 2.40 6.94 15.85
CA GLN A 411 2.92 8.26 15.47
C GLN A 411 2.58 8.63 14.02
N THR A 412 1.97 9.81 13.89
CA THR A 412 1.75 10.53 12.65
C THR A 412 3.06 10.82 11.93
N PHE A 413 3.10 10.59 10.61
CA PHE A 413 4.06 11.25 9.74
C PHE A 413 3.34 12.37 9.00
N CYS A 414 3.54 13.63 9.42
CA CYS A 414 3.18 14.76 8.59
C CYS A 414 4.19 14.85 7.44
N LEU A 415 3.80 14.43 6.24
CA LEU A 415 4.46 14.85 5.02
C LEU A 415 4.11 16.32 4.76
N TYR A 416 4.95 17.22 5.25
CA TYR A 416 5.03 18.56 4.66
C TYR A 416 5.51 18.40 3.21
N ILE A 417 4.59 18.66 2.27
CA ILE A 417 4.88 18.95 0.86
C ILE A 417 5.34 20.41 0.74
#